data_AF-A0A0P7I2C7-F1
#
_entry.id   AF-A0A0P7I2C7-F1
#
_cell.length_a   1.000
_cell.length_b   1.000
_cell.length_c   1.000
_cell.angle_alpha   90.00
_cell.angle_beta   90.00
_cell.angle_gamma   90.00
#
_symmetry.space_group_name_H-M   'P 1'
#
loop_
_entity.id
_entity.type
_entity.pdbx_description
1 polymer ?
#
loop_
_entity_poly.entity_id
_entity_poly.type
_entity_poly.pdbx_seq_one_letter_code
_entity_poly.pdbx_strand_id
1 'polypeptide(L)'
;MSRLQLTHIQIDNYGPWTVEPEPRREMDLQTLQSRLFADIAQFVGSRDGYAFFTRFDNMVAVTNGLDEADHELLQESIGNRYPISVSLGTAVDSVPIEALEGATERVQEAGSAQDRGRREVLAGDYRPRRPTTSRSRTST
;
A
#
# COMPACT_ATOMS: atom_id res chain seq x y z
N MET A 1 -22.68 6.68 9.39
CA MET A 1 -22.07 5.56 8.64
C MET A 1 -20.60 5.42 9.03
N SER A 2 -20.05 4.21 9.06
CA SER A 2 -18.61 4.03 9.33
C SER A 2 -17.81 4.52 8.12
N ARG A 3 -16.96 5.53 8.29
CA ARG A 3 -15.99 5.94 7.25
C ARG A 3 -14.96 4.82 7.07
N LEU A 4 -14.64 4.48 5.83
CA LEU A 4 -13.63 3.51 5.43
C LEU A 4 -12.36 4.27 5.05
N GLN A 5 -11.22 3.79 5.54
CA GLN A 5 -9.90 4.21 5.09
C GLN A 5 -9.36 3.18 4.11
N LEU A 6 -9.05 3.63 2.90
CA LEU A 6 -8.40 2.84 1.88
C LEU A 6 -7.02 3.43 1.57
N THR A 7 -6.06 2.54 1.38
CA THR A 7 -4.73 2.88 0.89
C THR A 7 -4.52 2.25 -0.47
N HIS A 8 -4.24 3.08 -1.47
CA HIS A 8 -3.71 2.67 -2.75
C HIS A 8 -2.19 2.52 -2.64
N ILE A 9 -1.66 1.37 -3.04
CA ILE A 9 -0.23 1.05 -3.03
C ILE A 9 0.20 0.84 -4.49
N GLN A 10 1.22 1.55 -4.93
CA GLN A 10 1.74 1.45 -6.29
C GLN A 10 3.26 1.30 -6.28
N ILE A 11 3.79 0.34 -7.03
CA ILE A 11 5.24 0.20 -7.22
C ILE A 11 5.75 1.34 -8.09
N ASP A 12 6.79 2.04 -7.63
CA ASP A 12 7.34 3.18 -8.35
C ASP A 12 8.10 2.75 -9.60
N ASN A 13 7.81 3.43 -10.72
CA ASN A 13 8.52 3.26 -11.99
C ASN A 13 8.62 1.79 -12.45
N TYR A 14 7.60 0.99 -12.16
CA TYR A 14 7.68 -0.47 -12.32
C TYR A 14 7.85 -0.90 -13.77
N GLY A 15 7.06 -0.34 -14.69
CA GLY A 15 7.13 -0.67 -16.12
C GLY A 15 8.54 -0.53 -16.70
N PRO A 16 9.19 0.64 -16.59
CA PRO A 16 10.59 0.79 -17.01
C PRO A 16 11.56 -0.13 -16.24
N TRP A 17 11.36 -0.32 -14.93
CA TRP A 17 12.23 -1.16 -14.11
C TRP A 17 12.24 -2.65 -14.51
N THR A 18 11.16 -3.16 -15.11
CA THR A 18 11.10 -4.55 -15.59
C THR A 18 11.83 -4.78 -16.91
N VAL A 19 12.10 -3.73 -17.68
CA VAL A 19 12.70 -3.82 -19.03
C VAL A 19 14.09 -3.21 -19.15
N GLU A 20 14.54 -2.41 -18.19
CA GLU A 20 15.84 -1.75 -18.21
C GLU A 20 16.83 -2.27 -17.14
N PRO A 21 18.14 -2.36 -17.47
CA PRO A 21 18.75 -2.11 -18.79
C PRO A 21 18.49 -3.22 -19.81
N GLU A 22 17.98 -4.36 -19.36
CA GLU A 22 17.53 -5.47 -20.18
C GLU A 22 16.28 -6.11 -19.53
N PRO A 23 15.41 -6.77 -20.32
CA PRO A 23 14.22 -7.42 -19.79
C PRO A 23 14.52 -8.44 -18.69
N ARG A 24 13.84 -8.28 -17.56
CA ARG A 24 13.90 -9.23 -16.45
C ARG A 24 13.09 -10.48 -16.80
N ARG A 25 13.50 -11.63 -16.26
CA ARG A 25 12.76 -12.88 -16.47
C ARG A 25 11.41 -12.79 -15.79
N GLU A 26 10.37 -13.18 -16.52
CA GLU A 26 8.98 -13.14 -16.04
C GLU A 26 8.81 -13.87 -14.70
N MET A 27 9.43 -15.05 -14.54
CA MET A 27 9.32 -15.81 -13.29
C MET A 27 9.92 -15.08 -12.07
N ASP A 28 10.95 -14.26 -12.27
CA ASP A 28 11.55 -13.46 -11.21
C ASP A 28 10.61 -12.30 -10.82
N LEU A 29 9.96 -11.68 -11.82
CA LEU A 29 8.95 -10.64 -11.62
C LEU A 29 7.73 -11.17 -10.86
N GLN A 30 7.19 -12.31 -11.29
CA GLN A 30 6.07 -12.98 -10.63
C GLN A 30 6.41 -13.36 -9.18
N THR A 31 7.62 -13.86 -8.95
CA THR A 31 8.09 -14.20 -7.59
C THR A 31 8.22 -12.96 -6.72
N LEU A 32 8.78 -11.87 -7.25
CA LEU A 32 8.90 -10.60 -6.54
C LEU A 32 7.52 -10.03 -6.19
N GLN A 33 6.60 -9.95 -7.16
CA GLN A 33 5.24 -9.45 -6.94
C GLN A 33 4.49 -10.29 -5.89
N SER A 34 4.60 -11.62 -5.98
CA SER A 34 3.94 -12.54 -5.04
C SER A 34 4.45 -12.35 -3.60
N ARG A 35 5.77 -12.24 -3.42
CA ARG A 35 6.38 -12.02 -2.10
C ARG A 35 6.07 -10.64 -1.55
N LEU A 36 6.16 -9.61 -2.39
CA LEU A 36 5.81 -8.23 -2.02
C LEU A 36 4.36 -8.14 -1.53
N PHE A 37 3.42 -8.73 -2.28
CA PHE A 37 2.02 -8.79 -1.86
C PHE A 37 1.84 -9.54 -0.54
N ALA A 38 2.49 -10.71 -0.38
CA ALA A 38 2.40 -11.48 0.85
C ALA A 38 2.87 -10.67 2.08
N ASP A 39 3.96 -9.92 1.94
CA ASP A 39 4.50 -9.10 3.02
C ASP A 39 3.61 -7.89 3.35
N ILE A 40 3.05 -7.22 2.34
CA ILE A 40 2.08 -6.14 2.52
C ILE A 40 0.83 -6.68 3.23
N ALA A 41 0.30 -7.82 2.76
CA ALA A 41 -0.87 -8.46 3.35
C ALA A 41 -0.60 -8.88 4.80
N GLN A 42 0.60 -9.39 5.11
CA GLN A 42 1.00 -9.72 6.47
C GLN A 42 1.12 -8.47 7.35
N PHE A 43 1.77 -7.40 6.86
CA PHE A 43 1.93 -6.16 7.60
C PHE A 43 0.58 -5.53 7.96
N VAL A 44 -0.30 -5.40 6.97
CA VAL A 44 -1.64 -4.83 7.12
C VAL A 44 -2.54 -5.76 7.94
N GLY A 45 -2.49 -7.07 7.69
CA GLY A 45 -3.29 -8.07 8.41
C GLY A 45 -2.93 -8.19 9.89
N SER A 46 -1.66 -7.99 10.26
CA SER A 46 -1.23 -7.93 11.66
C SER A 46 -1.77 -6.72 12.44
N ARG A 47 -2.41 -5.78 11.74
CA ARG A 47 -3.00 -4.54 12.26
C ARG A 47 -4.50 -4.43 11.96
N ASP A 48 -5.18 -5.58 11.88
CA ASP A 48 -6.62 -5.69 11.61
C ASP A 48 -7.09 -5.09 10.26
N GLY A 49 -6.19 -4.99 9.29
CA GLY A 49 -6.50 -4.56 7.92
C GLY A 49 -6.62 -5.73 6.93
N TYR A 50 -6.96 -5.40 5.69
CA TYR A 50 -7.03 -6.36 4.58
C TYR A 50 -6.34 -5.78 3.35
N ALA A 51 -5.54 -6.58 2.65
CA ALA A 51 -4.90 -6.18 1.40
C ALA A 51 -5.40 -7.06 0.24
N PHE A 52 -5.57 -6.44 -0.91
CA PHE A 52 -6.05 -7.07 -2.14
C PHE A 52 -5.08 -6.77 -3.27
N PHE A 53 -4.66 -7.82 -3.97
CA PHE A 53 -3.94 -7.68 -5.21
C PHE A 53 -4.91 -7.20 -6.29
N THR A 54 -4.53 -6.20 -7.08
CA THR A 54 -5.36 -5.71 -8.18
C THR A 54 -4.73 -6.06 -9.52
N ARG A 55 -4.05 -5.12 -10.17
CA ARG A 55 -3.38 -5.28 -11.45
C ARG A 55 -1.90 -4.98 -11.32
N PHE A 56 -1.06 -5.89 -11.79
CA PHE A 56 0.38 -5.70 -11.98
C PHE A 56 1.10 -5.14 -10.73
N ASP A 57 1.35 -3.83 -10.75
CA ASP A 57 2.10 -3.00 -9.82
C ASP A 57 1.23 -2.27 -8.79
N ASN A 58 -0.08 -2.53 -8.79
CA ASN A 58 -1.05 -1.83 -7.93
C ASN A 58 -1.74 -2.79 -6.95
N MET A 59 -1.90 -2.35 -5.71
CA MET A 59 -2.58 -3.05 -4.64
C MET A 59 -3.48 -2.07 -3.89
N VAL A 60 -4.51 -2.60 -3.22
CA VAL A 60 -5.44 -1.81 -2.40
C VAL A 60 -5.52 -2.44 -1.02
N ALA A 61 -5.50 -1.61 0.01
CA ALA A 61 -5.63 -2.06 1.39
C ALA A 61 -6.72 -1.30 2.15
N VAL A 62 -7.50 -2.01 2.96
CA VAL A 62 -8.36 -1.43 4.00
C VAL A 62 -7.51 -1.23 5.25
N THR A 63 -7.30 0.04 5.64
CA THR A 63 -6.27 0.43 6.62
C THR A 63 -6.84 1.23 7.80
N ASN A 64 -8.11 1.03 8.15
CA ASN A 64 -8.87 1.79 9.18
C ASN A 64 -8.19 2.08 10.53
N GLY A 65 -7.16 1.31 10.93
CA GLY A 65 -6.42 1.49 12.19
C GLY A 65 -4.96 1.91 12.02
N LEU A 66 -4.50 2.07 10.78
CA LEU A 66 -3.14 2.46 10.45
C LEU A 66 -3.08 3.97 10.22
N ASP A 67 -2.14 4.62 10.90
CA ASP A 67 -1.84 6.04 10.71
C ASP A 67 -0.68 6.24 9.72
N GLU A 68 -0.26 7.49 9.53
CA GLU A 68 0.85 7.86 8.66
C GLU A 68 2.14 7.12 9.02
N ALA A 69 2.48 7.02 10.31
CA ALA A 69 3.69 6.35 10.78
C ALA A 69 3.68 4.84 10.49
N ASP A 70 2.51 4.18 10.59
CA ASP A 70 2.38 2.79 10.13
C ASP A 70 2.65 2.66 8.62
N HIS A 71 2.26 3.65 7.81
CA HIS A 71 2.49 3.64 6.36
C HIS A 71 3.94 3.98 6.00
N GLU A 72 4.59 4.91 6.71
CA GLU A 72 6.04 5.15 6.62
C GLU A 72 6.83 3.87 6.90
N LEU A 73 6.48 3.17 7.99
CA LEU A 73 7.13 1.91 8.35
C LEU A 73 6.93 0.83 7.29
N LEU A 74 5.76 0.77 6.65
CA LEU A 74 5.51 -0.13 5.53
C LEU A 74 6.44 0.19 4.34
N GLN A 75 6.51 1.47 3.95
CA GLN A 75 7.40 1.93 2.87
C GLN A 75 8.86 1.61 3.16
N GLU A 76 9.34 1.95 4.36
CA GLU A 76 10.70 1.67 4.81
C GLU A 76 11.00 0.16 4.78
N SER A 77 10.07 -0.66 5.30
CA SER A 77 10.22 -2.11 5.31
C SER A 77 10.35 -2.68 3.89
N ILE A 78 9.59 -2.15 2.93
CA ILE A 78 9.67 -2.58 1.53
C ILE A 78 11.00 -2.14 0.91
N GLY A 79 11.38 -0.87 1.07
CA GLY A 79 12.63 -0.33 0.53
C GLY A 79 13.89 -1.02 1.07
N ASN A 80 13.84 -1.55 2.29
CA ASN A 80 14.92 -2.32 2.90
C ASN A 80 15.07 -3.75 2.36
N ARG A 81 14.03 -4.31 1.72
CA ARG A 81 13.95 -5.75 1.39
C ARG A 81 13.81 -6.03 -0.11
N TYR A 82 13.36 -5.05 -0.87
CA TYR A 82 13.06 -5.21 -2.28
C TYR A 82 13.85 -4.20 -3.14
N PRO A 83 14.19 -4.55 -4.39
CA PRO A 83 14.87 -3.66 -5.32
C PRO A 83 13.93 -2.61 -5.96
N ILE A 84 12.81 -2.32 -5.31
CA ILE A 84 11.74 -1.41 -5.74
C ILE A 84 11.29 -0.60 -4.53
N SER A 85 10.68 0.55 -4.79
CA SER A 85 9.95 1.33 -3.78
C SER A 85 8.46 1.36 -4.10
N VAL A 86 7.66 1.80 -3.13
CA VAL A 86 6.22 1.96 -3.32
C VAL A 86 5.77 3.36 -2.92
N SER A 87 4.83 3.91 -3.68
CA SER A 87 4.05 5.08 -3.33
C SER A 87 2.73 4.66 -2.68
N LEU A 88 2.32 5.38 -1.65
CA LEU A 88 1.14 5.14 -0.83
C LEU A 88 0.24 6.38 -0.84
N GLY A 89 -1.00 6.21 -1.30
CA GLY A 89 -2.06 7.20 -1.18
C GLY A 89 -3.14 6.69 -0.25
N THR A 90 -3.56 7.46 0.75
CA THR A 90 -4.61 7.06 1.69
C THR A 90 -5.77 8.05 1.68
N ALA A 91 -7.01 7.60 1.62
CA ALA A 91 -8.17 8.46 1.78
C ALA A 91 -9.28 7.81 2.60
N VAL A 92 -10.16 8.65 3.12
CA VAL A 92 -11.21 8.27 4.06
C VAL A 92 -12.57 8.78 3.58
N ASP A 93 -13.48 7.88 3.26
CA ASP A 93 -14.85 8.24 2.90
C ASP A 93 -15.89 7.26 3.46
N SER A 94 -17.14 7.69 3.57
CA SER A 94 -18.28 6.82 3.88
C SER A 94 -18.69 5.89 2.73
N VAL A 95 -18.29 6.20 1.50
CA VAL A 95 -18.53 5.43 0.28
C VAL A 95 -17.20 4.78 -0.15
N PRO A 96 -17.12 3.43 -0.28
CA PRO A 96 -15.86 2.74 -0.55
C PRO A 96 -15.16 3.19 -1.84
N ILE A 97 -15.91 3.48 -2.91
CA ILE A 97 -15.32 3.88 -4.19
C ILE A 97 -14.67 5.26 -4.09
N GLU A 98 -15.32 6.22 -3.42
CA GLU A 98 -14.77 7.57 -3.20
C GLU A 98 -13.48 7.53 -2.38
N ALA A 99 -13.40 6.65 -1.38
CA ALA A 99 -12.17 6.44 -0.62
C ALA A 99 -11.04 5.85 -1.47
N LEU A 100 -11.35 5.01 -2.46
CA LEU A 100 -10.33 4.44 -3.36
C LEU A 100 -9.90 5.46 -4.41
N GLU A 101 -10.84 6.22 -4.97
CA GLU A 101 -10.56 7.26 -5.95
C GLU A 101 -9.69 8.36 -5.32
N GLY A 102 -10.05 8.88 -4.15
CA GLY A 102 -9.23 9.86 -3.44
C GLY A 102 -7.84 9.33 -3.04
N ALA A 103 -7.73 8.05 -2.67
CA ALA A 103 -6.43 7.42 -2.41
C ALA A 103 -5.57 7.34 -3.69
N THR A 104 -6.19 7.08 -4.83
CA THR A 104 -5.53 7.00 -6.13
C THR A 104 -5.07 8.38 -6.60
N GLU A 105 -5.93 9.39 -6.47
CA GLU A 105 -5.64 10.79 -6.82
C GLU A 105 -4.40 11.29 -6.10
N ARG A 106 -4.26 11.02 -4.79
CA ARG A 106 -3.08 11.41 -4.01
C ARG A 106 -1.75 10.91 -4.54
N VAL A 107 -1.71 9.70 -5.09
CA VAL A 107 -0.48 9.17 -5.73
C VAL A 107 -0.26 9.83 -7.10
N GLN A 108 -1.34 10.09 -7.85
CA GLN A 108 -1.27 10.65 -9.19
C GLN A 108 -0.90 12.15 -9.19
N GLU A 109 -1.34 12.90 -8.18
CA GLU A 109 -0.98 14.32 -8.00
C GLU A 109 0.53 14.52 -7.84
N ALA A 110 1.23 13.54 -7.25
CA ALA A 110 2.68 13.56 -7.09
C ALA A 110 3.44 13.20 -8.37
N GLY A 111 2.77 12.74 -9.42
CA GLY A 111 3.36 12.46 -10.73
C GLY A 111 2.99 11.10 -11.33
N SER A 112 3.45 10.89 -12.57
CA SER A 112 3.19 9.67 -13.34
C SER A 112 3.77 8.43 -12.65
N ALA A 113 3.08 7.29 -12.77
CA ALA A 113 3.54 5.98 -12.31
C ALA A 113 4.88 5.53 -12.94
N GLN A 114 5.23 6.09 -14.11
CA GLN A 114 6.46 5.82 -14.84
C GLN A 114 7.48 6.96 -14.74
N ASP A 115 7.23 7.96 -13.90
CA ASP A 115 8.20 9.02 -13.66
C ASP A 115 9.35 8.50 -12.79
N ARG A 116 10.58 8.59 -13.29
CA ARG A 116 11.78 8.20 -12.52
C ARG A 116 12.04 9.10 -11.32
N GLY A 117 11.56 10.34 -11.36
CA GLY A 117 11.70 11.32 -10.29
C GLY A 117 10.69 11.12 -9.16
N ARG A 118 9.58 10.44 -9.42
CA ARG A 118 8.54 10.17 -8.42
C ARG A 118 8.86 8.87 -7.68
N ARG A 119 9.15 9.01 -6.39
CA ARG A 119 9.51 7.89 -5.53
C ARG A 119 8.94 8.06 -4.13
N GLU A 120 8.46 6.97 -3.54
CA GLU A 120 8.07 6.88 -2.13
C GLU A 120 7.08 7.98 -1.71
N VAL A 121 6.13 8.31 -2.59
CA VAL A 121 5.08 9.28 -2.27
C VAL A 121 4.31 8.73 -1.08
N LEU A 122 4.17 9.53 -0.03
CA LEU A 122 3.30 9.23 1.10
C LEU A 122 2.34 10.40 1.25
N ALA A 123 1.08 10.19 0.91
CA ALA A 123 0.07 11.24 0.96
C ALA A 123 -1.26 10.68 1.42
N GLY A 124 -1.92 11.32 2.38
CA GLY A 124 -3.20 10.81 2.82
C GLY A 124 -3.89 11.54 3.95
N ASP A 125 -5.17 11.20 4.10
CA ASP A 125 -5.90 11.40 5.34
C ASP A 125 -5.99 10.08 6.08
N TYR A 126 -5.82 10.14 7.40
CA TYR A 126 -5.91 8.97 8.26
C TYR A 126 -7.06 9.12 9.26
N ARG A 127 -7.73 8.00 9.53
CA ARG A 127 -8.70 7.93 10.61
C ARG A 127 -7.96 8.00 11.95
N PRO A 128 -8.52 8.67 12.96
CA PRO A 128 -8.00 8.59 14.32
C PRO A 128 -7.97 7.13 14.77
N ARG A 129 -6.82 6.70 15.29
CA ARG A 129 -6.66 5.35 15.82
C ARG A 129 -7.70 5.11 16.92
N ARG A 130 -8.47 4.04 16.80
CA ARG A 130 -9.37 3.65 17.89
C ARG A 130 -8.53 3.22 19.10
N PRO A 131 -8.88 3.64 20.32
CA PRO A 131 -8.21 3.14 21.51
C PRO A 131 -8.32 1.61 21.52
N THR A 132 -7.20 0.94 21.77
CA THR A 132 -7.13 -0.52 21.90
C THR A 132 -8.02 -0.95 23.06
N THR A 133 -9.23 -1.43 22.77
CA THR A 133 -9.99 -2.19 23.75
C THR A 133 -9.24 -3.50 23.95
N SER A 134 -8.57 -3.67 25.09
CA SER A 134 -7.95 -4.96 25.42
C SER A 134 -9.06 -6.01 25.39
N ARG A 135 -9.05 -6.86 24.36
CA ARG A 135 -9.85 -8.07 24.39
C ARG A 135 -9.21 -8.95 25.45
N SER A 136 -9.79 -8.96 26.64
CA SER A 136 -9.52 -9.99 27.63
C SER A 136 -9.76 -11.33 26.94
N ARG A 137 -8.68 -12.04 26.59
CA ARG A 137 -8.78 -13.44 26.19
C ARG A 137 -9.25 -14.18 27.42
N THR A 138 -10.55 -14.41 27.53
CA THR A 138 -11.10 -15.40 28.46
C THR A 138 -10.66 -16.75 27.91
N SER A 139 -9.60 -17.30 28.51
CA SER A 139 -9.18 -18.67 28.30
C SER A 139 -10.36 -19.59 28.64
N THR A 140 -10.76 -20.43 27.69
CA THR A 140 -11.58 -21.62 27.94
C THR A 140 -10.75 -22.82 27.55
#